data_AF-A0A1A8P0L1-F1
#
_entry.id   AF-A0A1A8P0L1-F1
#
_cell.length_a   1.000
_cell.length_b   1.000
_cell.length_c   1.000
_cell.angle_alpha   90.00
_cell.angle_beta   90.00
_cell.angle_gamma   90.00
#
_symmetry.space_group_name_H-M   'P 1'
#
loop_
_entity.id
_entity.type
_entity.pdbx_description
1 polymer ?
#
loop_
_entity_poly.entity_id
_entity_poly.type
_entity_poly.pdbx_seq_one_letter_code
_entity_poly.pdbx_strand_id
1 'polypeptide(L)'
;FLLDGLHEDLNRVHEKPYVELKDSDGRPDWEVASEAWENHLRRNRSIVVDLFHGQLKSQVKCKTCGHISARFDPFNFLSLPLPMDSSMHLEITVIKLDGS
;
A
#
# COMPACT_ATOMS: atom_id res chain seq x y z
N PHE A 1 -3.80 10.39 -13.31
CA PHE A 1 -4.27 11.14 -14.50
C PHE A 1 -4.40 10.24 -15.72
N LEU A 2 -3.32 9.70 -16.31
CA LEU A 2 -3.46 8.90 -17.53
C LEU A 2 -4.09 7.51 -17.28
N LEU A 3 -3.58 6.77 -16.29
CA LEU A 3 -4.13 5.46 -15.91
C LEU A 3 -5.56 5.56 -15.37
N ASP A 4 -5.88 6.66 -14.71
CA ASP A 4 -7.20 6.92 -14.13
C ASP A 4 -8.23 7.24 -15.23
N GLY A 5 -7.86 8.08 -16.22
CA GLY A 5 -8.70 8.35 -17.39
C GLY A 5 -8.92 7.10 -18.25
N LEU A 6 -7.86 6.33 -18.54
CA LEU A 6 -7.98 5.04 -19.23
C LEU A 6 -8.82 4.03 -18.44
N HIS A 7 -8.69 4.02 -17.11
CA HIS A 7 -9.48 3.15 -16.26
C HIS A 7 -10.96 3.46 -16.35
N GLU A 8 -11.36 4.72 -16.21
CA GLU A 8 -12.76 5.16 -16.25
C GLU A 8 -13.37 5.03 -17.65
N ASP A 9 -12.64 5.37 -18.72
CA ASP A 9 -13.12 5.21 -20.11
C ASP A 9 -13.37 3.74 -20.49
N LEU A 10 -12.59 2.82 -19.91
CA LEU A 10 -12.71 1.37 -20.13
C LEU A 10 -13.45 0.66 -19.00
N ASN A 11 -14.00 1.39 -18.03
CA ASN A 11 -14.69 0.79 -16.90
C ASN A 11 -16.02 0.20 -17.38
N ARG A 12 -16.15 -1.12 -17.24
CA ARG A 12 -17.35 -1.86 -17.65
C ARG A 12 -18.49 -1.73 -16.64
N VAL A 13 -18.26 -1.07 -15.52
CA VAL A 13 -19.25 -0.84 -14.46
C VAL A 13 -19.81 0.58 -14.59
N HIS A 14 -21.06 0.69 -15.05
CA HIS A 14 -21.74 1.97 -15.22
C HIS A 14 -22.48 2.44 -13.95
N GLU A 15 -23.01 1.50 -13.15
CA GLU A 15 -23.64 1.79 -11.86
C GLU A 15 -22.74 1.32 -10.73
N LYS A 16 -22.18 2.27 -9.96
CA LYS A 16 -21.25 1.98 -8.87
C LYS A 16 -22.05 1.75 -7.57
N PRO A 17 -22.28 0.51 -7.11
CA PRO A 17 -22.99 0.27 -5.86
C PRO A 17 -22.19 0.84 -4.68
N TYR A 18 -22.88 1.42 -3.71
CA TYR A 18 -22.27 1.74 -2.42
C TYR A 18 -21.96 0.42 -1.71
N VAL A 19 -20.69 0.27 -1.31
CA VAL A 19 -20.24 -0.89 -0.54
C VAL A 19 -19.53 -0.36 0.69
N GLU A 20 -20.03 -0.77 1.86
CA GLU A 20 -19.41 -0.46 3.13
C GLU A 20 -18.14 -1.31 3.29
N LEU A 21 -16.99 -0.64 3.46
CA LEU A 21 -15.72 -1.30 3.70
C LEU A 21 -15.70 -1.78 5.16
N LYS A 22 -15.91 -3.08 5.34
CA LYS A 22 -15.82 -3.72 6.65
C LYS A 22 -14.36 -3.79 7.11
N ASP A 23 -14.16 -3.58 8.40
CA ASP A 23 -12.89 -3.90 9.03
C ASP A 23 -12.66 -5.42 9.07
N SER A 24 -11.42 -5.82 9.33
CA SER A 24 -11.06 -7.22 9.54
C SER A 24 -11.80 -7.79 10.76
N ASP A 25 -12.04 -7.00 11.81
CA ASP A 25 -12.82 -7.39 13.01
C ASP A 25 -12.47 -8.80 13.56
N GLY A 26 -11.19 -9.19 13.45
CA GLY A 26 -10.68 -10.50 13.87
C GLY A 26 -10.90 -11.65 12.88
N ARG A 27 -11.52 -11.41 11.73
CA ARG A 27 -11.65 -12.37 10.62
C ARG A 27 -10.31 -12.63 9.95
N PRO A 28 -10.11 -13.81 9.34
CA PRO A 28 -8.85 -14.14 8.69
C PRO A 28 -8.57 -13.24 7.48
N ASP A 29 -7.30 -12.86 7.33
CA ASP A 29 -6.82 -11.94 6.29
C ASP A 29 -7.28 -12.32 4.87
N TRP A 30 -7.24 -13.60 4.51
CA TRP A 30 -7.57 -14.07 3.16
C TRP A 30 -9.05 -13.84 2.80
N GLU A 31 -9.95 -13.94 3.78
CA GLU A 31 -11.39 -13.73 3.58
C GLU A 31 -11.68 -12.25 3.37
N VAL A 32 -11.10 -11.40 4.23
CA VAL A 32 -11.26 -9.94 4.17
C VAL A 32 -10.59 -9.37 2.91
N ALA A 33 -9.45 -9.92 2.51
CA ALA A 33 -8.76 -9.58 1.27
C ALA A 33 -9.62 -9.90 0.04
N SER A 34 -10.22 -11.10 -0.02
CA SER A 34 -11.10 -11.51 -1.11
C SER A 34 -12.35 -10.63 -1.17
N GLU A 35 -13.02 -10.39 -0.04
CA GLU A 35 -14.21 -9.52 0.03
C GLU A 35 -13.86 -8.09 -0.43
N ALA A 36 -12.75 -7.54 0.03
CA ALA A 36 -12.29 -6.21 -0.38
C ALA A 36 -11.93 -6.14 -1.88
N TRP A 37 -11.33 -7.19 -2.43
CA TRP A 37 -10.97 -7.25 -3.85
C TRP A 37 -12.20 -7.39 -4.75
N GLU A 38 -13.14 -8.26 -4.38
CA GLU A 38 -14.42 -8.39 -5.08
C GLU A 38 -15.19 -7.07 -5.06
N ASN A 39 -15.21 -6.38 -3.92
CA ASN A 39 -15.84 -5.07 -3.79
C ASN A 39 -15.16 -4.02 -4.67
N HIS A 40 -13.84 -4.06 -4.81
CA HIS A 40 -13.10 -3.22 -5.75
C HIS A 40 -13.51 -3.52 -7.20
N LEU A 41 -13.51 -4.80 -7.60
CA LEU A 41 -13.90 -5.24 -8.96
C LEU A 41 -15.36 -4.94 -9.31
N ARG A 42 -16.25 -4.89 -8.31
CA ARG A 42 -17.67 -4.52 -8.51
C ARG A 42 -17.86 -3.07 -8.92
N ARG A 43 -16.88 -2.20 -8.68
CA ARG A 43 -16.93 -0.76 -9.03
C ARG A 43 -15.95 -0.39 -10.14
N ASN A 44 -14.85 -1.13 -10.23
CA ASN A 44 -13.70 -0.82 -11.06
C ASN A 44 -13.34 -2.09 -11.84
N ARG A 45 -13.86 -2.22 -13.06
CA ARG A 45 -13.59 -3.38 -13.92
C ARG A 45 -13.10 -2.93 -15.28
N SER A 46 -11.79 -2.81 -15.42
CA SER A 46 -11.13 -2.48 -16.68
C SER A 46 -9.79 -3.20 -16.80
N ILE A 47 -9.24 -3.20 -18.01
CA ILE A 47 -7.92 -3.81 -18.28
C ILE A 47 -6.80 -3.21 -17.43
N VAL A 48 -6.95 -1.95 -16.99
CA VAL A 48 -5.99 -1.27 -16.12
C VAL A 48 -6.03 -1.89 -14.71
N VAL A 49 -7.19 -2.34 -14.25
CA VAL A 49 -7.31 -3.08 -12.98
C VAL A 49 -6.61 -4.42 -13.08
N ASP A 50 -6.89 -5.16 -14.15
CA ASP A 50 -6.33 -6.48 -14.37
C ASP A 50 -4.79 -6.47 -14.50
N LEU A 51 -4.20 -5.40 -15.04
CA LEU A 51 -2.77 -5.30 -15.31
C LEU A 51 -1.96 -4.56 -14.24
N PHE A 52 -2.54 -3.53 -13.61
CA PHE A 52 -1.78 -2.61 -12.76
C PHE A 52 -2.27 -2.52 -11.32
N HIS A 53 -3.47 -3.02 -11.02
CA HIS A 53 -3.98 -2.95 -9.66
C HIS A 53 -3.54 -4.17 -8.86
N GLY A 54 -3.03 -3.91 -7.66
CA GLY A 54 -2.81 -4.91 -6.62
C GLY A 54 -3.55 -4.54 -5.34
N GLN A 55 -3.31 -5.29 -4.27
CA GLN A 55 -3.92 -5.06 -2.96
C GLN A 55 -2.84 -4.97 -1.87
N LEU A 56 -2.93 -3.96 -1.00
CA LEU A 56 -2.06 -3.76 0.16
C LEU A 56 -2.83 -4.07 1.44
N LYS A 57 -2.16 -4.75 2.38
CA LYS A 57 -2.66 -4.92 3.74
C LYS A 57 -2.18 -3.77 4.62
N SER A 58 -3.09 -2.88 4.99
CA SER A 58 -2.87 -1.78 5.93
C SER A 58 -3.33 -2.20 7.32
N GLN A 59 -2.40 -2.33 8.27
CA GLN A 59 -2.73 -2.71 9.65
C GLN A 59 -2.41 -1.59 10.63
N VAL A 60 -3.41 -1.15 11.38
CA VAL A 60 -3.28 -0.14 12.42
C VAL A 60 -3.56 -0.77 13.78
N LYS A 61 -2.59 -0.66 14.69
CA LYS A 61 -2.73 -1.10 16.07
C LYS A 61 -2.86 0.11 16.98
N CYS A 62 -3.98 0.24 17.67
CA CYS A 62 -4.16 1.25 18.69
C CYS A 62 -3.24 0.94 19.88
N LYS A 63 -2.39 1.89 20.25
CA LYS A 63 -1.45 1.74 21.38
C LYS A 63 -2.11 1.80 22.75
N THR A 64 -3.33 2.35 22.84
CA THR A 64 -4.05 2.53 24.11
C THR A 64 -4.99 1.37 24.43
N CYS A 65 -5.81 0.94 23.48
CA CYS A 65 -6.77 -0.16 23.68
C CYS A 65 -6.32 -1.50 23.10
N GLY A 66 -5.19 -1.54 22.38
CA GLY A 66 -4.66 -2.76 21.78
C GLY A 66 -5.44 -3.28 20.56
N HIS A 67 -6.55 -2.63 20.19
CA HIS A 67 -7.35 -2.98 19.03
C HIS A 67 -6.52 -2.95 17.74
N ILE A 68 -6.66 -4.00 16.93
CA ILE A 68 -6.00 -4.15 15.64
C ILE A 68 -7.07 -4.05 14.57
N SER A 69 -6.96 -3.01 13.75
CA SER A 69 -7.76 -2.80 12.55
C SER A 69 -6.89 -3.15 11.35
N ALA A 70 -7.41 -3.98 10.44
CA ALA A 70 -6.70 -4.38 9.23
C ALA A 70 -7.61 -4.17 8.02
N ARG A 71 -7.08 -3.46 7.04
CA ARG A 71 -7.77 -3.10 5.80
C ARG A 71 -6.97 -3.56 4.60
N PHE A 72 -7.68 -3.84 3.52
CA PHE A 72 -7.11 -4.29 2.26
C PHE A 72 -7.44 -3.28 1.18
N ASP A 73 -6.49 -2.40 0.91
CA ASP A 73 -6.68 -1.25 0.03
C ASP A 73 -6.10 -1.56 -1.36
N PRO A 74 -6.83 -1.29 -2.45
CA PRO A 74 -6.31 -1.43 -3.80
C PRO A 74 -5.25 -0.34 -4.09
N PHE A 75 -4.19 -0.70 -4.81
CA PHE A 75 -3.15 0.24 -5.25
C PHE A 75 -2.83 0.03 -6.73
N ASN A 76 -2.40 1.08 -7.43
CA ASN A 76 -1.95 1.03 -8.83
C ASN A 76 -0.50 1.49 -9.01
N PHE A 77 0.16 1.98 -7.95
CA PHE A 77 1.59 2.24 -7.88
C PHE A 77 2.08 2.09 -6.44
N LEU A 78 3.37 1.76 -6.28
CA LEU A 78 4.03 1.72 -4.98
C LEU A 78 5.08 2.83 -4.92
N SER A 79 4.91 3.74 -3.96
CA SER A 79 5.95 4.71 -3.62
C SER A 79 6.90 4.07 -2.62
N LEU A 80 8.08 3.67 -3.08
CA LEU A 80 9.10 3.10 -2.21
C LEU A 80 9.90 4.22 -1.54
N PRO A 81 10.02 4.23 -0.19
CA PRO A 81 10.90 5.18 0.48
C PRO A 81 12.35 4.83 0.16
N LEU A 82 13.16 5.85 -0.13
CA LEU A 82 14.61 5.68 -0.18
C LEU A 82 15.16 5.63 1.26
N PRO A 83 16.12 4.75 1.55
CA PRO A 83 16.80 4.76 2.84
C PRO A 83 17.53 6.10 3.02
N MET A 84 17.12 6.88 4.03
CA MET A 84 17.79 8.11 4.42
C MET A 84 18.91 7.77 5.42
N ASP A 85 19.99 7.13 4.96
CA ASP A 85 21.23 7.09 5.71
C ASP A 85 22.04 8.35 5.39
N SER A 86 21.86 9.38 6.22
CA SER A 86 22.68 10.60 6.18
C SER A 86 23.89 10.53 7.14
N SER A 87 24.35 9.34 7.49
CA SER A 87 25.53 9.16 8.35
C SER A 87 26.62 8.39 7.61
N MET A 88 27.72 9.09 7.32
CA MET A 88 28.93 8.51 6.75
C MET A 88 29.88 8.17 7.92
N HIS A 89 30.23 6.90 8.08
CA HIS A 89 31.27 6.49 9.02
C HIS A 89 32.64 6.82 8.43
N LEU A 90 33.33 7.82 9.00
CA LEU A 90 34.69 8.19 8.61
C LEU A 90 35.68 7.73 9.68
N GLU A 91 36.53 6.77 9.34
CA GLU A 91 37.64 6.33 10.19
C GLU A 91 38.86 7.23 9.94
N ILE A 92 39.17 8.10 10.90
CA ILE A 92 40.31 9.01 10.82
C ILE A 92 41.49 8.37 11.56
N THR A 93 42.50 7.93 10.82
CA THR A 93 43.78 7.50 11.40
C THR A 93 44.72 8.69 11.49
N VAL A 94 45.06 9.13 12.70
CA VAL A 94 46.04 10.20 12.94
C VAL A 94 47.40 9.57 13.21
N ILE A 95 48.37 9.81 12.34
CA ILE A 95 49.77 9.42 12.53
C ILE A 95 50.56 10.68 12.87
N LYS A 96 51.15 10.73 14.07
CA LYS A 96 52.12 11.77 14.40
C LYS A 96 53.39 11.53 13.60
N LEU A 97 53.83 12.56 12.87
CA LEU A 97 55.19 12.59 12.33
C LEU A 97 56.12 12.89 13.50
N ASP A 98 56.83 11.87 13.97
CA ASP A 98 57.96 12.04 14.88
C ASP A 98 59.10 12.69 14.09
N GLY A 99 59.09 14.03 14.08
CA GLY A 99 60.18 14.85 13.58
C GLY A 99 61.33 14.81 14.58
N SER A 100 62.36 14.03 14.24
CA SER A 100 63.72 14.14 14.79
C SER A 100 64.35 15.49 14.49
#